data_AF-A0AAW6KIW7-F1
#
_entry.id   AF-A0AAW6KIW7-F1
#
_cell.length_a   1.000
_cell.length_b   1.000
_cell.length_c   1.000
_cell.angle_alpha   90.00
_cell.angle_beta   90.00
_cell.angle_gamma   90.00
#
_symmetry.space_group_name_H-M   'P 1'
#
loop_
_entity.id
_entity.type
_entity.pdbx_description
1 polymer ?
#
loop_
_entity_poly.entity_id
_entity_poly.type
_entity_poly.pdbx_seq_one_letter_code
_entity_poly.pdbx_strand_id
1 'polypeptide(L)'
;LKYLVLTEEQNVNLERISSLENMPQNPVFLYVEQTLSILEKANIPEREKEIIEEVLIWSETAKCGQPHKRKEWREKGFQLAIHNIGSAQIYADRRQAYMPERQDIEELIYILILTHGLVGQYIRGESRYRQFTPLIDWIEASELQHIDIRRVLYVLNKCIIEGVSPALWESIEQDVNRIIGQICTGERNKDWPFAER
;
A
#
# COMPACT_ATOMS: atom_id res chain seq x y z
N LEU A 1 10.94 -8.52 2.79
CA LEU A 1 10.89 -9.92 2.27
C LEU A 1 10.82 -11.02 3.34
N LYS A 2 11.63 -11.00 4.42
CA LYS A 2 11.68 -12.08 5.43
C LYS A 2 10.31 -12.58 5.94
N TYR A 3 9.40 -11.67 6.29
CA TYR A 3 8.08 -12.04 6.81
C TYR A 3 7.16 -12.64 5.75
N LEU A 4 7.32 -12.24 4.48
CA LEU A 4 6.56 -12.78 3.35
C LEU A 4 6.98 -14.22 3.07
N VAL A 5 8.30 -14.50 3.09
CA VAL A 5 8.84 -15.84 2.84
C VAL A 5 8.59 -16.79 4.02
N LEU A 6 8.75 -16.31 5.25
CA LEU A 6 8.59 -17.09 6.47
C LEU A 6 7.18 -16.89 7.06
N THR A 7 6.17 -17.45 6.39
CA THR A 7 4.79 -17.43 6.87
C THR A 7 4.10 -18.78 6.73
N GLU A 8 3.22 -19.09 7.68
CA GLU A 8 2.30 -20.23 7.62
C GLU A 8 0.89 -19.79 7.18
N GLU A 9 0.68 -18.50 6.89
CA GLU A 9 -0.60 -17.92 6.51
C GLU A 9 -0.80 -18.00 4.99
N GLN A 10 -1.96 -18.51 4.55
CA GLN A 10 -2.37 -18.54 3.15
C GLN A 10 -3.45 -17.48 2.90
N ASN A 11 -3.08 -16.20 2.98
CA ASN A 11 -3.99 -15.09 2.65
C ASN A 11 -4.06 -14.92 1.13
N VAL A 12 -5.21 -15.24 0.53
CA VAL A 12 -5.37 -15.24 -0.93
C VAL A 12 -6.38 -14.19 -1.37
N ASN A 13 -6.03 -13.43 -2.41
CA ASN A 13 -7.01 -12.61 -3.10
C ASN A 13 -7.86 -13.51 -4.01
N LEU A 14 -9.16 -13.62 -3.73
CA LEU A 14 -10.10 -14.43 -4.49
C LEU A 14 -10.21 -14.00 -5.95
N GLU A 15 -9.96 -12.72 -6.25
CA GLU A 15 -9.93 -12.18 -7.63
C GLU A 15 -8.84 -12.82 -8.50
N ARG A 16 -7.85 -13.50 -7.88
CA ARG A 16 -6.73 -14.17 -8.57
C ARG A 16 -6.92 -15.67 -8.78
N ILE A 17 -8.00 -16.28 -8.28
CA ILE A 17 -8.17 -17.74 -8.31
C ILE A 17 -9.32 -18.13 -9.25
N SER A 18 -9.02 -18.90 -10.29
CA SER A 18 -10.03 -19.54 -11.15
C SER A 18 -10.53 -20.88 -10.59
N SER A 19 -9.74 -21.55 -9.73
CA SER A 19 -10.11 -22.77 -8.98
C SER A 19 -9.21 -22.98 -7.76
N LEU A 20 -9.78 -23.47 -6.65
CA LEU A 20 -9.08 -23.73 -5.38
C LEU A 20 -7.97 -24.80 -5.49
N GLU A 21 -8.04 -25.67 -6.49
CA GLU A 21 -7.08 -26.78 -6.68
C GLU A 21 -5.67 -26.32 -7.14
N ASN A 22 -5.52 -25.08 -7.62
CA ASN A 22 -4.25 -24.53 -8.12
C ASN A 22 -3.64 -23.46 -7.20
N MET A 23 -3.93 -23.52 -5.90
CA MET A 23 -3.45 -22.51 -4.96
C MET A 23 -1.93 -22.61 -4.71
N PRO A 24 -1.14 -21.54 -4.94
CA PRO A 24 0.29 -21.57 -4.68
C PRO A 24 0.59 -21.56 -3.17
N GLN A 25 1.72 -22.16 -2.79
CA GLN A 25 2.12 -22.31 -1.38
C GLN A 25 2.38 -20.98 -0.66
N ASN A 26 2.76 -19.91 -1.38
CA ASN A 26 2.99 -18.58 -0.80
C ASN A 26 2.39 -17.47 -1.68
N PRO A 27 1.06 -17.27 -1.64
CA PRO A 27 0.35 -16.38 -2.55
C PRO A 27 0.69 -14.89 -2.33
N VAL A 28 0.98 -14.49 -1.09
CA VAL A 28 1.33 -13.11 -0.75
C VAL A 28 2.74 -12.77 -1.23
N PHE A 29 3.70 -13.68 -1.09
CA PHE A 29 5.04 -13.48 -1.63
C PHE A 29 5.03 -13.30 -3.15
N LEU A 30 4.34 -14.19 -3.87
CA LEU A 30 4.20 -14.09 -5.34
C LEU A 30 3.48 -12.81 -5.77
N TYR A 31 2.53 -12.31 -4.98
CA TYR A 31 1.93 -11.01 -5.22
C TYR A 31 2.96 -9.88 -5.14
N VAL A 32 3.74 -9.84 -4.06
CA VAL A 32 4.76 -8.80 -3.87
C VAL A 32 5.85 -8.90 -4.93
N GLU A 33 6.28 -10.10 -5.34
CA GLU A 33 7.21 -10.24 -6.48
C GLU A 33 6.63 -9.68 -7.78
N GLN A 34 5.35 -9.90 -8.02
CA GLN A 34 4.67 -9.33 -9.20
C GLN A 34 4.63 -7.80 -9.14
N THR A 35 4.31 -7.20 -7.99
CA THR A 35 4.27 -5.73 -7.85
C THR A 35 5.66 -5.12 -8.06
N LEU A 36 6.72 -5.76 -7.54
CA LEU A 36 8.10 -5.36 -7.76
C LEU A 36 8.53 -5.51 -9.22
N SER A 37 8.09 -6.57 -9.92
CA SER A 37 8.36 -6.73 -11.36
C SER A 37 7.72 -5.63 -12.21
N ILE A 38 6.55 -5.11 -11.79
CA ILE A 38 5.90 -3.96 -12.44
C ILE A 38 6.69 -2.68 -12.18
N LEU A 39 7.11 -2.47 -10.93
CA LEU A 39 7.95 -1.33 -10.54
C LEU A 39 9.28 -1.30 -11.31
N GLU A 40 9.91 -2.46 -11.52
CA GLU A 40 11.19 -2.55 -12.23
C GLU A 40 11.12 -2.00 -13.66
N LYS A 41 9.94 -2.11 -14.30
CA LYS A 41 9.69 -1.61 -15.66
C LYS A 41 9.32 -0.13 -15.68
N ALA A 42 9.09 0.50 -14.53
CA ALA A 42 8.70 1.90 -14.46
C ALA A 42 9.92 2.80 -14.71
N ASN A 43 9.77 3.75 -15.64
CA ASN A 43 10.80 4.74 -15.94
C ASN A 43 10.61 5.99 -15.05
N ILE A 44 11.09 5.91 -13.81
CA ILE A 44 11.01 6.97 -12.80
C ILE A 44 12.37 7.17 -12.10
N PRO A 45 12.60 8.30 -11.42
CA PRO A 45 13.84 8.51 -10.67
C PRO A 45 14.07 7.45 -9.59
N GLU A 46 15.33 7.04 -9.43
CA GLU A 46 15.72 5.97 -8.52
C GLU A 46 15.22 6.19 -7.09
N ARG A 47 15.30 7.43 -6.59
CA ARG A 47 14.85 7.75 -5.24
C ARG A 47 13.36 7.47 -5.01
N GLU A 48 12.53 7.71 -6.02
CA GLU A 48 11.10 7.41 -5.94
C GLU A 48 10.84 5.91 -6.07
N LYS A 49 11.64 5.23 -6.89
CA LYS A 49 11.61 3.77 -7.03
C LYS A 49 11.95 3.08 -5.70
N GLU A 50 13.00 3.51 -5.00
CA GLU A 50 13.38 3.03 -3.66
C GLU A 50 12.25 3.19 -2.63
N ILE A 51 11.55 4.33 -2.65
CA ILE A 51 10.40 4.60 -1.78
C ILE A 51 9.26 3.60 -2.07
N ILE A 52 8.89 3.44 -3.35
CA ILE A 52 7.80 2.56 -3.75
C ILE A 52 8.15 1.10 -3.46
N GLU A 53 9.40 0.68 -3.69
CA GLU A 53 9.88 -0.67 -3.39
C GLU A 53 9.70 -0.99 -1.90
N GLU A 54 10.15 -0.09 -1.01
CA GLU A 54 10.00 -0.30 0.43
C GLU A 54 8.51 -0.38 0.81
N VAL A 55 7.66 0.50 0.28
CA VAL A 55 6.20 0.45 0.49
C VAL A 55 5.62 -0.90 0.06
N LEU A 56 5.95 -1.39 -1.14
CA LEU A 56 5.44 -2.66 -1.67
C LEU A 56 5.88 -3.86 -0.82
N ILE A 57 7.13 -3.86 -0.34
CA ILE A 57 7.67 -4.93 0.50
C ILE A 57 6.91 -5.01 1.84
N TRP A 58 6.55 -3.87 2.41
CA TRP A 58 5.94 -3.81 3.74
C TRP A 58 4.42 -3.88 3.74
N SER A 59 3.76 -3.44 2.67
CA SER A 59 2.29 -3.33 2.55
C SER A 59 1.54 -4.61 2.95
N GLU A 60 2.11 -5.78 2.68
CA GLU A 60 1.48 -7.07 2.92
C GLU A 60 1.94 -7.79 4.20
N THR A 61 2.82 -7.18 5.00
CA THR A 61 3.47 -7.83 6.14
C THR A 61 2.49 -8.31 7.21
N ALA A 62 1.43 -7.56 7.48
CA ALA A 62 0.41 -7.94 8.47
C ALA A 62 -0.36 -9.22 8.11
N LYS A 63 -0.38 -9.62 6.83
CA LYS A 63 -0.98 -10.88 6.36
C LYS A 63 -0.06 -12.08 6.55
N CYS A 64 1.20 -11.85 6.90
CA CYS A 64 2.25 -12.86 6.92
C CYS A 64 2.88 -13.01 8.32
N GLY A 65 4.10 -13.58 8.36
CA GLY A 65 4.85 -13.89 9.57
C GLY A 65 4.52 -15.26 10.16
N GLN A 66 5.43 -15.76 11.00
CA GLN A 66 5.25 -17.00 11.76
C GLN A 66 4.34 -16.78 12.99
N PRO A 67 3.68 -17.83 13.51
CA PRO A 67 2.73 -17.72 14.62
C PRO A 67 3.26 -16.94 15.83
N HIS A 68 4.53 -17.15 16.21
CA HIS A 68 5.14 -16.46 17.34
C HIS A 68 5.33 -14.95 17.10
N LYS A 69 5.67 -14.53 15.87
CA LYS A 69 5.76 -13.09 15.52
C LYS A 69 4.40 -12.44 15.45
N ARG A 70 3.41 -13.14 14.90
CA ARG A 70 2.03 -12.66 14.89
C ARG A 70 1.48 -12.51 16.31
N LYS A 71 1.84 -13.41 17.23
CA LYS A 71 1.53 -13.28 18.65
C LYS A 71 2.18 -12.02 19.27
N GLU A 72 3.47 -11.82 19.04
CA GLU A 72 4.19 -10.62 19.50
C GLU A 72 3.52 -9.32 19.00
N TRP A 73 3.16 -9.23 17.72
CA TRP A 73 2.46 -8.06 17.18
C TRP A 73 1.10 -7.83 17.82
N ARG A 74 0.33 -8.89 18.08
CA ARG A 74 -0.95 -8.77 18.81
C ARG A 74 -0.76 -8.31 20.24
N GLU A 75 0.27 -8.80 20.93
CA GLU A 75 0.63 -8.36 22.29
C GLU A 75 1.06 -6.88 22.33
N LYS A 76 1.65 -6.36 21.25
CA LYS A 76 1.92 -4.92 21.05
C LYS A 76 0.68 -4.11 20.65
N GLY A 77 -0.47 -4.74 20.43
CA GLY A 77 -1.72 -4.08 20.04
C GLY A 77 -1.85 -3.77 18.54
N PHE A 78 -1.06 -4.41 17.67
CA PHE A 78 -1.14 -4.15 16.22
C PHE A 78 -2.43 -4.72 15.60
N GLN A 79 -3.02 -3.94 14.70
CA GLN A 79 -4.29 -4.23 14.03
C GLN A 79 -4.09 -5.15 12.82
N LEU A 80 -3.75 -6.42 13.06
CA LEU A 80 -3.46 -7.38 11.99
C LEU A 80 -4.67 -7.70 11.08
N ALA A 81 -5.90 -7.39 11.51
CA ALA A 81 -7.11 -7.58 10.72
C ALA A 81 -7.29 -6.51 9.61
N ILE A 82 -6.74 -5.31 9.83
CA ILE A 82 -6.77 -4.22 8.86
C ILE A 82 -5.35 -4.08 8.32
N HIS A 83 -5.05 -4.81 7.25
CA HIS A 83 -3.67 -5.07 6.85
C HIS A 83 -2.82 -3.82 6.58
N ASN A 84 -3.37 -2.77 5.97
CA ASN A 84 -2.63 -1.51 5.76
C ASN A 84 -2.23 -0.84 7.09
N ILE A 85 -3.14 -0.79 8.07
CA ILE A 85 -2.84 -0.28 9.41
C ILE A 85 -1.81 -1.18 10.10
N GLY A 86 -2.04 -2.49 10.11
CA GLY A 86 -1.14 -3.45 10.75
C GLY A 86 0.26 -3.42 10.14
N SER A 87 0.37 -3.36 8.81
CA SER A 87 1.65 -3.30 8.09
C SER A 87 2.39 -1.99 8.38
N ALA A 88 1.67 -0.86 8.43
CA ALA A 88 2.26 0.43 8.79
C ALA A 88 2.77 0.43 10.24
N GLN A 89 2.04 -0.19 11.18
CA GLN A 89 2.48 -0.35 12.57
C GLN A 89 3.72 -1.24 12.69
N ILE A 90 3.75 -2.36 11.95
CA ILE A 90 4.93 -3.25 11.91
C ILE A 90 6.12 -2.51 11.29
N TYR A 91 5.90 -1.71 10.25
CA TYR A 91 6.93 -0.88 9.64
C TYR A 91 7.50 0.11 10.66
N ALA A 92 6.65 0.84 11.40
CA ALA A 92 7.06 1.82 12.40
C ALA A 92 7.79 1.20 13.61
N ASP A 93 7.45 -0.04 13.99
CA ASP A 93 8.10 -0.77 15.09
C ASP A 93 9.46 -1.36 14.71
N ARG A 94 9.85 -1.30 13.43
CA ARG A 94 11.16 -1.82 13.03
C ARG A 94 12.26 -1.00 13.71
N ARG A 95 13.18 -1.70 14.39
CA ARG A 95 14.36 -1.06 14.98
C ARG A 95 15.36 -0.76 13.87
N GLN A 96 15.31 0.46 13.33
CA GLN A 96 16.43 1.04 12.57
C GLN A 96 17.20 2.01 13.47
N ALA A 97 18.49 2.20 13.16
CA ALA A 97 19.24 3.30 13.74
C ALA A 97 18.55 4.60 13.34
N TYR A 98 18.22 5.44 14.32
CA TYR A 98 17.61 6.74 14.05
C TYR A 98 18.52 7.56 13.14
N MET A 99 18.01 7.92 11.97
CA MET A 99 18.68 8.72 10.94
C MET A 99 17.83 9.96 10.68
N PRO A 100 18.11 11.11 11.35
CA PRO A 100 17.33 12.34 11.21
C PRO A 100 17.12 12.75 9.74
N GLU A 101 18.14 12.57 8.90
CA GLU A 101 18.13 12.90 7.49
C GLU A 101 17.16 12.07 6.63
N ARG A 102 16.63 10.97 7.18
CA ARG A 102 15.62 10.13 6.53
C ARG A 102 14.22 10.32 7.08
N GLN A 103 14.03 11.12 8.13
CA GLN A 103 12.77 11.19 8.86
C GLN A 103 11.55 11.46 7.96
N ASP A 104 11.64 12.43 7.06
CA ASP A 104 10.52 12.77 6.15
C ASP A 104 10.20 11.65 5.16
N ILE A 105 11.23 10.94 4.69
CA ILE A 105 11.07 9.78 3.79
C ILE A 105 10.46 8.60 4.55
N GLU A 106 10.85 8.42 5.80
CA GLU A 106 10.30 7.37 6.65
C GLU A 106 8.84 7.59 6.99
N GLU A 107 8.46 8.84 7.23
CA GLU A 107 7.08 9.24 7.40
C GLU A 107 6.28 9.05 6.11
N LEU A 108 6.84 9.42 4.94
CA LEU A 108 6.22 9.18 3.65
C LEU A 108 5.94 7.68 3.43
N ILE A 109 6.94 6.82 3.63
CA ILE A 109 6.79 5.37 3.45
C ILE A 109 5.71 4.83 4.41
N TYR A 110 5.74 5.25 5.68
CA TYR A 110 4.71 4.87 6.66
C TYR A 110 3.31 5.26 6.18
N ILE A 111 3.11 6.50 5.70
CA ILE A 111 1.82 6.99 5.24
C ILE A 111 1.36 6.29 3.97
N LEU A 112 2.27 6.02 3.03
CA LEU A 112 1.97 5.26 1.82
C LEU A 112 1.57 3.83 2.16
N ILE A 113 2.23 3.17 3.11
CA ILE A 113 1.79 1.86 3.62
C ILE A 113 0.44 1.98 4.33
N LEU A 114 0.22 3.01 5.14
CA LEU A 114 -1.04 3.19 5.87
C LEU A 114 -2.23 3.38 4.92
N THR A 115 -1.99 4.03 3.77
CA THR A 115 -3.05 4.40 2.82
C THR A 115 -3.08 3.51 1.57
N HIS A 116 -2.20 2.51 1.47
CA HIS A 116 -2.18 1.63 0.31
C HIS A 116 -3.50 0.89 0.15
N GLY A 117 -3.96 0.77 -1.10
CA GLY A 117 -5.23 0.15 -1.45
C GLY A 117 -6.48 1.03 -1.26
N LEU A 118 -6.40 2.16 -0.55
CA LEU A 118 -7.57 3.03 -0.33
C LEU A 118 -8.16 3.60 -1.63
N VAL A 119 -7.33 3.89 -2.64
CA VAL A 119 -7.80 4.37 -3.96
C VAL A 119 -8.68 3.32 -4.63
N GLY A 120 -8.23 2.07 -4.70
CA GLY A 120 -9.00 0.97 -5.27
C GLY A 120 -10.31 0.73 -4.51
N GLN A 121 -10.25 0.74 -3.17
CA GLN A 121 -11.43 0.61 -2.31
C GLN A 121 -12.42 1.77 -2.52
N TYR A 122 -11.93 2.99 -2.70
CA TYR A 122 -12.78 4.17 -2.90
C TYR A 122 -13.50 4.10 -4.25
N ILE A 123 -12.81 3.70 -5.31
CA ILE A 123 -13.41 3.46 -6.65
C ILE A 123 -14.55 2.43 -6.55
N ARG A 124 -14.40 1.40 -5.72
CA ARG A 124 -15.44 0.37 -5.48
C ARG A 124 -16.52 0.78 -4.48
N GLY A 125 -16.42 1.96 -3.86
CA GLY A 125 -17.36 2.43 -2.83
C GLY A 125 -17.21 1.74 -1.47
N GLU A 126 -16.06 1.10 -1.21
CA GLU A 126 -15.76 0.35 0.02
C GLU A 126 -15.13 1.22 1.11
N SER A 127 -14.56 2.36 0.73
CA SER A 127 -13.88 3.30 1.63
C SER A 127 -14.45 4.71 1.46
N ARG A 128 -14.23 5.56 2.47
CA ARG A 128 -14.62 6.99 2.42
C ARG A 128 -13.43 7.84 2.02
N TYR A 129 -13.69 8.94 1.32
CA TYR A 129 -12.63 9.82 0.84
C TYR A 129 -11.82 10.43 2.01
N ARG A 130 -12.47 10.71 3.14
CA ARG A 130 -11.81 11.17 4.38
C ARG A 130 -10.67 10.27 4.88
N GLN A 131 -10.56 9.02 4.41
CA GLN A 131 -9.45 8.14 4.79
C GLN A 131 -8.12 8.54 4.13
N PHE A 132 -8.14 9.41 3.10
CA PHE A 132 -6.94 10.00 2.52
C PHE A 132 -6.37 11.16 3.33
N THR A 133 -7.07 11.64 4.38
CA THR A 133 -6.64 12.78 5.20
C THR A 133 -5.17 12.70 5.66
N PRO A 134 -4.65 11.58 6.19
CA PRO A 134 -3.25 11.51 6.60
C PRO A 134 -2.25 11.78 5.46
N LEU A 135 -2.56 11.30 4.24
CA LEU A 135 -1.72 11.54 3.07
C LEU A 135 -1.84 12.98 2.58
N ILE A 136 -3.04 13.55 2.59
CA ILE A 136 -3.27 14.94 2.21
C ILE A 136 -2.54 15.89 3.20
N ASP A 137 -2.69 15.66 4.50
CA ASP A 137 -2.04 16.45 5.55
C ASP A 137 -0.51 16.43 5.38
N TRP A 138 0.06 15.25 5.07
CA TRP A 138 1.48 15.13 4.82
C TRP A 138 1.93 15.84 3.54
N ILE A 139 1.16 15.74 2.44
CA ILE A 139 1.49 16.44 1.19
C ILE A 139 1.50 17.96 1.39
N GLU A 140 0.53 18.48 2.15
CA GLU A 140 0.43 19.92 2.44
C GLU A 140 1.56 20.42 3.36
N ALA A 141 2.04 19.57 4.27
CA ALA A 141 3.10 19.92 5.23
C ALA A 141 4.52 19.65 4.70
N SER A 142 4.68 18.75 3.72
CA SER A 142 5.98 18.28 3.25
C SER A 142 6.72 19.32 2.40
N GLU A 143 8.01 19.47 2.65
CA GLU A 143 8.92 20.31 1.86
C GLU A 143 9.78 19.49 0.88
N LEU A 144 9.44 18.22 0.61
CA LEU A 144 10.23 17.34 -0.26
C LEU A 144 10.12 17.73 -1.75
N GLN A 145 10.81 18.80 -2.13
CA GLN A 145 10.81 19.37 -3.48
C GLN A 145 11.38 18.43 -4.57
N HIS A 146 12.12 17.38 -4.18
CA HIS A 146 12.76 16.46 -5.11
C HIS A 146 11.95 15.18 -5.40
N ILE A 147 10.80 15.01 -4.74
CA ILE A 147 9.91 13.86 -4.93
C ILE A 147 8.63 14.32 -5.61
N ASP A 148 8.34 13.77 -6.78
CA ASP A 148 7.04 13.96 -7.42
C ASP A 148 6.01 13.01 -6.80
N ILE A 149 5.30 13.50 -5.79
CA ILE A 149 4.32 12.68 -5.08
C ILE A 149 3.19 12.17 -5.99
N ARG A 150 2.82 12.93 -7.03
CA ARG A 150 1.79 12.50 -7.99
C ARG A 150 2.28 11.28 -8.76
N ARG A 151 3.53 11.30 -9.22
CA ARG A 151 4.17 10.16 -9.90
C ARG A 151 4.32 8.97 -8.96
N VAL A 152 4.75 9.18 -7.71
CA VAL A 152 4.84 8.13 -6.69
C VAL A 152 3.50 7.44 -6.49
N LEU A 153 2.43 8.21 -6.26
CA LEU A 153 1.09 7.66 -6.05
C LEU A 153 0.58 6.90 -7.27
N TYR A 154 0.82 7.41 -8.48
CA TYR A 154 0.39 6.76 -9.72
C TYR A 154 1.10 5.42 -9.92
N VAL A 155 2.43 5.39 -9.80
CA VAL A 155 3.21 4.16 -9.97
C VAL A 155 2.92 3.16 -8.86
N LEU A 156 2.78 3.59 -7.60
CA LEU A 156 2.40 2.70 -6.50
C LEU A 156 1.04 2.04 -6.75
N ASN A 157 0.02 2.82 -7.12
CA ASN A 157 -1.30 2.26 -7.42
C ASN A 157 -1.28 1.34 -8.64
N LYS A 158 -0.50 1.67 -9.67
CA LYS A 158 -0.27 0.79 -10.81
C LYS A 158 0.31 -0.55 -10.36
N CYS A 159 1.40 -0.54 -9.58
CA CYS A 159 2.04 -1.77 -9.09
C CYS A 159 1.06 -2.65 -8.30
N ILE A 160 0.26 -2.05 -7.40
CA ILE A 160 -0.73 -2.76 -6.57
C ILE A 160 -1.86 -3.35 -7.43
N ILE A 161 -2.47 -2.54 -8.30
CA ILE A 161 -3.69 -2.90 -9.03
C ILE A 161 -3.37 -3.82 -10.22
N GLU A 162 -2.37 -3.47 -11.04
CA GLU A 162 -1.89 -4.32 -12.13
C GLU A 162 -1.28 -5.61 -11.57
N GLY A 163 -0.70 -5.55 -10.37
CA GLY A 163 -0.29 -6.72 -9.61
C GLY A 163 -1.44 -7.68 -9.41
N VAL A 164 -2.65 -7.22 -9.11
CA VAL A 164 -3.85 -8.07 -9.03
C VAL A 164 -4.27 -8.55 -10.43
N SER A 165 -4.47 -7.62 -11.36
CA SER A 165 -4.89 -7.93 -12.74
C SER A 165 -4.56 -6.76 -13.70
N PRO A 166 -3.87 -7.01 -14.83
CA PRO A 166 -3.65 -5.98 -15.85
C PRO A 166 -4.92 -5.39 -16.43
N ALA A 167 -5.92 -6.24 -16.71
CA ALA A 167 -7.21 -5.78 -17.21
C ALA A 167 -7.96 -4.90 -16.19
N LEU A 168 -7.80 -5.18 -14.89
CA LEU A 168 -8.36 -4.32 -13.85
C LEU A 168 -7.70 -2.94 -13.90
N TRP A 169 -6.37 -2.89 -13.95
CA TRP A 169 -5.64 -1.61 -14.07
C TRP A 169 -6.10 -0.81 -15.28
N GLU A 170 -6.11 -1.40 -16.47
CA GLU A 170 -6.56 -0.75 -17.71
C GLU A 170 -7.98 -0.17 -17.58
N SER A 171 -8.88 -0.87 -16.88
CA SER A 171 -10.26 -0.43 -16.70
C SER A 171 -10.44 0.74 -15.72
N ILE A 172 -9.55 0.92 -14.73
CA ILE A 172 -9.71 1.95 -13.67
C ILE A 172 -8.60 3.00 -13.64
N GLU A 173 -7.60 2.92 -14.53
CA GLU A 173 -6.46 3.84 -14.57
C GLU A 173 -6.88 5.32 -14.58
N GLN A 174 -7.90 5.67 -15.37
CA GLN A 174 -8.38 7.05 -15.45
C GLN A 174 -8.96 7.55 -14.13
N ASP A 175 -9.73 6.69 -13.43
CA ASP A 175 -10.27 7.01 -12.11
C ASP A 175 -9.19 7.12 -11.06
N VAL A 176 -8.20 6.24 -11.10
CA VAL A 176 -7.01 6.31 -10.23
C VAL A 176 -6.30 7.65 -10.42
N ASN A 177 -5.99 8.04 -11.67
CA ASN A 177 -5.31 9.31 -11.96
C ASN A 177 -6.15 10.53 -11.54
N ARG A 178 -7.48 10.45 -11.67
CA ARG A 178 -8.41 11.48 -11.19
C ARG A 178 -8.35 11.62 -9.67
N ILE A 179 -8.41 10.52 -8.93
CA ILE A 179 -8.37 10.52 -7.44
C ILE A 179 -7.01 11.01 -6.94
N ILE A 180 -5.91 10.55 -7.54
CA ILE A 180 -4.57 11.03 -7.22
C ILE A 180 -4.48 12.54 -7.43
N GLY A 181 -5.04 13.06 -8.52
CA GLY A 181 -5.14 14.49 -8.76
C GLY A 181 -5.81 15.23 -7.61
N GLN A 182 -6.93 14.73 -7.09
CA GLN A 182 -7.68 15.33 -5.99
C GLN A 182 -6.87 15.34 -4.69
N ILE A 183 -6.23 14.21 -4.36
CA ILE A 183 -5.34 14.06 -3.20
C ILE A 183 -4.21 15.08 -3.28
N CYS A 184 -3.51 15.16 -4.41
CA CYS A 184 -2.38 16.09 -4.60
C CYS A 184 -2.79 17.56 -4.57
N THR A 185 -4.06 17.89 -4.84
CA THR A 185 -4.59 19.26 -4.76
C THR A 185 -5.15 19.63 -3.38
N GLY A 186 -5.11 18.72 -2.41
CA GLY A 186 -5.66 18.97 -1.07
C GLY A 186 -7.18 18.95 -0.99
N GLU A 187 -7.87 18.34 -1.96
CA GLU A 187 -9.32 18.28 -1.95
C GLU A 187 -9.81 17.37 -0.82
N ARG A 188 -10.75 17.84 0.01
CA ARG A 188 -11.24 17.12 1.21
C ARG A 188 -12.76 16.83 1.21
N ASN A 189 -13.53 17.46 0.32
CA ASN A 189 -15.00 17.47 0.36
C ASN A 189 -15.65 16.59 -0.71
N LYS A 190 -15.21 15.33 -0.84
CA LYS A 190 -15.71 14.36 -1.84
C LYS A 190 -16.44 13.14 -1.26
N ASP A 191 -16.76 13.15 0.02
CA ASP A 191 -17.66 12.12 0.54
C ASP A 191 -19.03 12.30 -0.16
N TRP A 192 -19.39 11.36 -1.03
CA TRP A 192 -20.74 11.29 -1.56
C TRP A 192 -21.67 11.10 -0.36
N PRO A 193 -22.75 11.87 -0.22
CA PRO A 193 -23.75 11.59 0.81
C PRO A 193 -24.23 10.17 0.57
N PHE A 194 -23.91 9.25 1.50
CA PHE A 194 -24.39 7.88 1.43
C PHE A 194 -25.90 7.94 1.21
N ALA A 195 -26.39 7.28 0.15
CA ALA A 195 -27.81 6.96 0.10
C ALA A 195 -28.08 6.10 1.33
N GLU A 196 -28.90 6.61 2.25
CA GLU A 196 -29.42 5.83 3.38
C GLU A 196 -29.97 4.51 2.81
N ARG A 197 -29.41 3.40 3.27
CA ARG A 197 -30.00 2.07 3.10
C ARG A 197 -30.59 1.63 4.42
#